data_AF-A0A497PJD7-F1
#
_entry.id   AF-A0A497PJD7-F1
#
_cell.length_a   1.000
_cell.length_b   1.000
_cell.length_c   1.000
_cell.angle_alpha   90.00
_cell.angle_beta   90.00
_cell.angle_gamma   90.00
#
_symmetry.space_group_name_H-M   'P 1'
#
loop_
_entity.id
_entity.type
_entity.pdbx_description
1 polymer ?
#
loop_
_entity_poly.entity_id
_entity_poly.type
_entity_poly.pdbx_seq_one_letter_code
_entity_poly.pdbx_strand_id
1 'polypeptide(L)'
;MNEYNGWANYATWRINLEILGDIEFEDRVSADDLKEIVEDCVFTNFDTCDTPRLVEDYAKAFISEVNFYEIARSINEEIDLQTKNEY
;
A
#
# COMPACT_ATOMS: atom_id res chain seq x y z
N MET A 1 12.02 -18.27 -9.99
CA MET A 1 11.32 -16.99 -9.77
C MET A 1 11.19 -16.83 -8.27
N ASN A 2 11.85 -15.84 -7.68
CA ASN A 2 11.66 -15.50 -6.26
C ASN A 2 10.40 -14.64 -6.17
N GLU A 3 9.26 -15.28 -6.41
CA GLU A 3 7.96 -14.70 -6.14
C GLU A 3 7.82 -14.49 -4.63
N TYR A 4 7.15 -13.41 -4.24
CA TYR A 4 7.04 -12.93 -2.86
C TYR A 4 6.34 -13.99 -1.98
N ASN A 5 7.10 -15.00 -1.57
CA ASN A 5 6.60 -16.26 -1.00
C ASN A 5 5.58 -17.00 -1.89
N GLY A 6 5.86 -17.09 -3.20
CA GLY A 6 5.01 -17.81 -4.16
C GLY A 6 3.82 -17.00 -4.70
N TRP A 7 3.80 -15.70 -4.44
CA TRP A 7 2.79 -14.77 -4.97
C TRP A 7 3.36 -13.83 -6.04
N ALA A 8 2.50 -13.41 -6.96
CA ALA A 8 2.86 -12.64 -8.16
C ALA A 8 3.58 -11.31 -7.86
N ASN A 9 3.25 -10.65 -6.73
CA ASN A 9 3.91 -9.42 -6.30
C ASN A 9 3.78 -9.23 -4.77
N TYR A 10 4.48 -8.23 -4.25
CA TYR A 10 4.50 -7.90 -2.82
C TYR A 10 3.12 -7.58 -2.26
N ALA A 11 2.30 -6.83 -3.00
CA ALA A 11 0.96 -6.46 -2.56
C ALA A 11 0.05 -7.69 -2.44
N THR A 12 0.13 -8.61 -3.41
CA THR A 12 -0.62 -9.88 -3.35
C THR A 12 -0.24 -10.70 -2.13
N TRP A 13 1.06 -10.82 -1.83
CA TRP A 13 1.52 -11.54 -0.65
C TRP A 13 1.07 -10.87 0.66
N ARG A 14 1.20 -9.54 0.76
CA ARG A 14 0.81 -8.76 1.95
C ARG A 14 -0.68 -8.89 2.26
N ILE A 15 -1.55 -8.76 1.26
CA ILE A 15 -3.00 -8.91 1.44
C ILE A 15 -3.35 -10.32 1.92
N ASN A 16 -2.71 -11.36 1.37
CA ASN A 16 -2.89 -12.72 1.86
C ASN A 16 -2.40 -12.87 3.31
N LEU A 17 -1.27 -12.28 3.68
CA LEU A 17 -0.69 -12.44 5.01
C LEU A 17 -1.47 -11.68 6.10
N GLU A 18 -1.94 -10.47 5.79
CA GLU A 18 -2.43 -9.52 6.80
C GLU A 18 -3.95 -9.48 6.94
N ILE A 19 -4.68 -9.91 5.92
CA ILE A 19 -6.15 -9.82 5.89
C ILE A 19 -6.77 -11.20 5.67
N LEU A 20 -6.43 -11.85 4.55
CA LEU A 20 -7.16 -13.05 4.12
C LEU A 20 -6.68 -14.35 4.77
N GLY A 21 -5.42 -14.40 5.19
CA GLY A 21 -4.75 -15.62 5.63
C GLY A 21 -5.31 -16.21 6.93
N ASP A 22 -5.92 -15.38 7.76
CA ASP A 22 -6.54 -15.77 9.03
C ASP A 22 -8.06 -15.94 8.91
N ILE A 23 -8.65 -15.75 7.72
CA ILE A 23 -10.08 -15.94 7.48
C ILE A 23 -10.33 -17.40 7.07
N GLU A 24 -11.20 -18.09 7.81
CA GLU A 24 -11.71 -19.41 7.41
C GLU A 24 -12.85 -19.26 6.40
N PHE A 25 -12.66 -19.80 5.20
CA PHE A 25 -13.68 -19.82 4.14
C PHE A 25 -14.36 -21.19 4.07
N GLU A 26 -15.67 -21.25 4.29
CA GLU A 26 -16.44 -22.51 4.21
C GLU A 26 -16.90 -22.85 2.78
N ASP A 27 -16.99 -21.85 1.91
CA ASP A 27 -17.45 -21.97 0.53
C ASP A 27 -16.41 -21.48 -0.48
N ARG A 28 -16.62 -21.80 -1.78
CA ARG A 28 -15.78 -21.25 -2.85
C ARG A 28 -15.97 -19.75 -2.95
N VAL A 29 -14.86 -19.03 -2.90
CA VAL A 29 -14.80 -17.57 -3.10
C VAL A 29 -14.34 -17.22 -4.52
N SER A 30 -14.88 -16.13 -5.03
CA SER A 30 -14.42 -15.46 -6.24
C SER A 30 -13.39 -14.37 -5.91
N ALA A 31 -12.71 -13.85 -6.94
CA ALA A 31 -11.79 -12.72 -6.76
C ALA A 31 -12.53 -11.45 -6.31
N ASP A 32 -13.78 -11.26 -6.74
CA ASP A 32 -14.59 -10.11 -6.35
C ASP A 32 -14.99 -10.20 -4.87
N ASP A 33 -15.36 -11.39 -4.37
CA ASP A 33 -15.66 -11.60 -2.95
C ASP A 33 -14.45 -11.24 -2.07
N LEU A 34 -13.25 -11.71 -2.45
CA LEU A 34 -12.01 -11.41 -1.72
C LEU A 34 -11.68 -9.91 -1.75
N LYS A 35 -11.95 -9.24 -2.88
CA LYS A 35 -11.73 -7.81 -3.02
C LYS A 35 -12.66 -7.03 -2.10
N GLU A 36 -13.94 -7.38 -2.04
CA GLU A 36 -14.93 -6.74 -1.16
C GLU A 36 -14.54 -6.87 0.32
N ILE A 37 -14.14 -8.08 0.75
CA ILE A 37 -13.66 -8.32 2.12
C ILE A 37 -12.44 -7.44 2.44
N VAL A 38 -11.47 -7.37 1.53
CA VAL A 38 -10.27 -6.54 1.71
C VAL A 38 -10.62 -5.06 1.80
N GLU A 39 -11.49 -4.56 0.93
CA GLU A 39 -11.92 -3.16 0.97
C GLU A 39 -12.65 -2.83 2.29
N ASP A 40 -13.51 -3.73 2.78
CA ASP A 40 -14.22 -3.53 4.04
C ASP A 40 -13.29 -3.57 5.27
N CYS A 41 -12.35 -4.53 5.31
CA CYS A 41 -11.31 -4.61 6.35
C CYS A 41 -10.41 -3.38 6.37
N VAL A 42 -10.04 -2.86 5.19
CA VAL A 42 -9.16 -1.70 5.08
C VAL A 42 -9.90 -0.43 5.47
N PHE A 43 -11.07 -0.15 4.86
CA PHE A 43 -11.71 1.17 4.91
C PHE A 43 -12.81 1.32 5.97
N THR A 44 -13.48 0.24 6.37
CA THR A 44 -14.68 0.32 7.22
C THR A 44 -14.41 -0.11 8.66
N ASN A 45 -13.61 -1.16 8.85
CA ASN A 45 -13.57 -1.92 10.10
C ASN A 45 -12.40 -1.58 11.03
N PHE A 46 -12.45 -0.39 11.67
CA PHE A 46 -11.44 -0.02 12.67
C PHE A 46 -11.54 -0.82 14.00
N ASP A 47 -12.71 -1.39 14.30
CA ASP A 47 -13.04 -1.98 15.62
C ASP A 47 -13.30 -3.50 15.60
N THR A 48 -13.43 -4.15 14.43
CA THR A 48 -13.87 -5.56 14.31
C THR A 48 -12.80 -6.52 13.79
N CYS A 49 -11.70 -6.00 13.23
CA CYS A 49 -10.52 -6.79 12.86
C CYS A 49 -9.40 -6.48 13.87
N ASP A 50 -8.62 -7.49 14.26
CA ASP A 50 -7.42 -7.33 15.13
C ASP A 50 -6.30 -6.48 14.50
N THR A 51 -6.59 -5.81 13.39
CA THR A 51 -5.74 -4.90 12.64
C THR A 51 -6.31 -3.46 12.67
N PRO A 52 -6.38 -2.80 13.84
CA PRO A 52 -6.85 -1.42 13.88
C PRO A 52 -5.90 -0.55 13.06
N ARG A 53 -6.43 0.07 11.98
CA ARG A 53 -5.80 1.10 11.12
C ARG A 53 -5.00 0.61 9.90
N LEU A 54 -5.43 -0.46 9.23
CA LEU A 54 -4.82 -0.90 7.96
C LEU A 54 -4.66 0.21 6.91
N VAL A 55 -5.62 1.15 6.80
CA VAL A 55 -5.46 2.34 5.92
C VAL A 55 -4.19 3.12 6.25
N GLU A 56 -3.93 3.37 7.54
CA GLU A 56 -2.77 4.14 8.00
C GLU A 56 -1.48 3.37 7.70
N ASP A 57 -1.47 2.07 7.94
CA ASP A 57 -0.29 1.23 7.71
C ASP A 57 0.05 1.09 6.23
N TYR A 58 -0.96 0.97 5.35
CA TYR A 58 -0.75 0.98 3.90
C TYR A 58 -0.27 2.33 3.40
N ALA A 59 -0.82 3.44 3.91
CA ALA A 59 -0.32 4.77 3.59
C ALA A 59 1.14 4.95 4.03
N LYS A 60 1.50 4.53 5.24
CA LYS A 60 2.89 4.57 5.75
C LYS A 60 3.83 3.72 4.92
N ALA A 61 3.42 2.50 4.54
CA ALA A 61 4.23 1.60 3.71
C ALA A 61 4.49 2.20 2.32
N PHE A 62 3.50 2.87 1.73
CA PHE A 62 3.73 3.61 0.48
C PHE A 62 4.70 4.77 0.68
N ILE A 63 4.52 5.56 1.74
CA ILE A 63 5.38 6.72 2.05
C ILE A 63 6.82 6.29 2.32
N SER A 64 7.06 5.13 2.95
CA SER A 64 8.42 4.66 3.25
C SER A 64 9.24 4.30 2.00
N GLU A 65 8.58 4.00 0.88
CA GLU A 65 9.24 3.71 -0.40
C GLU A 65 9.56 4.99 -1.20
N VAL A 66 9.12 6.18 -0.75
CA VAL A 66 9.30 7.43 -1.49
C VAL A 66 10.73 7.97 -1.33
N ASN A 67 11.38 8.25 -2.46
CA ASN A 67 12.69 8.91 -2.49
C ASN A 67 12.56 10.44 -2.36
N PHE A 68 12.47 10.94 -1.13
CA PHE A 68 12.34 12.38 -0.87
C PHE A 68 13.56 13.21 -1.30
N TYR A 69 14.75 12.62 -1.41
CA TYR A 69 15.94 13.32 -1.90
C TYR A 69 15.82 13.71 -3.37
N GLU A 70 15.22 12.86 -4.19
CA GLU A 70 14.97 13.14 -5.61
C GLU A 70 13.97 14.28 -5.78
N ILE A 71 12.87 14.23 -5.03
CA ILE A 71 11.85 15.29 -5.00
C ILE A 71 12.49 16.62 -4.58
N ALA A 72 13.24 16.63 -3.48
CA ALA A 72 13.90 17.83 -2.98
C ALA A 72 14.89 18.42 -4.00
N ARG A 73 15.67 17.57 -4.68
CA ARG A 73 16.59 18.01 -5.73
C ARG A 73 15.85 18.68 -6.88
N SER A 74 14.79 18.05 -7.39
CA SER A 74 14.00 18.60 -8.49
C SER A 74 13.42 19.98 -8.15
N ILE A 75 12.89 20.15 -6.94
CA ILE A 75 12.35 21.43 -6.47
C ILE A 75 13.45 22.50 -6.43
N ASN A 76 14.62 22.18 -5.89
CA ASN A 76 15.73 23.13 -5.80
C ASN A 76 16.29 23.52 -7.18
N GLU A 77 16.38 22.57 -8.11
CA GLU A 77 16.81 22.84 -9.49
C GLU A 77 15.84 23.80 -10.20
N GLU A 78 14.53 23.66 -9.97
CA GLU A 78 13.53 24.58 -10.51
C GLU A 78 13.68 26.00 -9.94
N ILE A 79 13.88 26.13 -8.62
CA ILE A 79 14.12 27.41 -7.95
C ILE A 79 15.40 28.09 -8.51
N ASP A 80 16.47 27.33 -8.69
CA ASP A 80 17.73 27.84 -9.24
C ASP A 80 17.56 28.33 -10.69
N LEU A 81 16.77 27.64 -11.51
CA LEU A 81 16.47 28.04 -12.88
C LEU A 81 15.64 29.31 -12.93
N GLN A 82 14.61 29.43 -12.09
CA GLN A 82 13.80 30.65 -11.99
C GLN A 82 14.66 31.84 -11.60
N THR A 83 15.49 31.68 -10.57
CA THR A 83 16.39 32.74 -10.08
C THR A 83 17.41 33.18 -11.14
N LYS A 84 17.94 32.26 -11.95
CA LYS A 84 18.89 32.59 -13.03
C LYS A 84 18.26 33.33 -14.21
N ASN A 85 16.97 33.18 -14.44
CA ASN A 85 16.26 33.84 -15.55
C ASN A 85 15.73 35.24 -15.18
N GLU A 86 15.84 35.66 -13.92
CA GLU A 86 15.45 36.99 -13.43
C GLU A 86 16.59 38.03 -13.46
N TYR A 87 17.80 37.64 -13.88
CA TYR A 87 18.98 38.50 -14.06
C TYR A 87 19.50 38.44 -15.51
#